data_AF-A0A7V9F3Z1-F1
#
_entry.id   AF-A0A7V9F3Z1-F1
#
_cell.length_a   1.000
_cell.length_b   1.000
_cell.length_c   1.000
_cell.angle_alpha   90.00
_cell.angle_beta   90.00
_cell.angle_gamma   90.00
#
_symmetry.space_group_name_H-M   'P 1'
#
loop_
_entity.id
_entity.type
_entity.pdbx_description
1 polymer ?
#
loop_
_entity_poly.entity_id
_entity_poly.type
_entity_poly.pdbx_seq_one_letter_code
_entity_poly.pdbx_strand_id
1 'polypeptide(L)'
;MSERDALLGDIAAMWREADPMPADLVDKVLVAIGGDNLDVEYELLHLVERSRELEGVRGLGDAYTVVFSSGPYSLLLRVGTHAAGRRRVDGWLSPPQSMTVKVTQQADTRYADADETGRFEFEWLPAGLSRFWLAFTDSAAEPDHPFATPAFEL
;
A
#
# COMPACT_ATOMS: atom_id res chain seq x y z
N MET A 1 19.11 26.08 -37.28
CA MET A 1 18.09 26.16 -36.21
C MET A 1 16.78 26.47 -36.91
N SER A 2 15.77 25.61 -36.79
CA SER A 2 14.49 25.84 -37.46
C SER A 2 13.73 26.98 -36.75
N GLU A 3 12.88 27.71 -37.47
CA GLU A 3 11.99 28.73 -36.91
C GLU A 3 11.14 28.17 -35.74
N ARG A 4 10.78 26.89 -35.83
CA ARG A 4 10.09 26.15 -34.75
C ARG A 4 10.95 26.06 -33.49
N ASP A 5 12.25 25.84 -33.61
CA ASP A 5 13.14 25.67 -32.46
C ASP A 5 13.37 27.00 -31.74
N ALA A 6 13.40 28.11 -32.49
CA ALA A 6 13.43 29.46 -31.93
C ALA A 6 12.16 29.77 -31.15
N LEU A 7 10.98 29.51 -31.73
CA LEU A 7 9.70 29.71 -31.07
C LEU A 7 9.55 28.86 -29.80
N LEU A 8 9.95 27.59 -29.83
CA LEU A 8 9.94 26.72 -28.66
C LEU A 8 10.92 27.22 -27.57
N GLY A 9 12.05 27.79 -27.98
CA GLY A 9 13.00 28.44 -27.08
C GLY A 9 12.39 29.63 -26.34
N ASP A 10 11.68 30.50 -27.07
CA ASP A 10 11.02 31.69 -26.51
C ASP A 10 9.90 31.31 -25.54
N ILE A 11 9.08 30.30 -25.88
CA ILE A 11 8.04 29.78 -25.00
C ILE A 11 8.64 29.19 -23.72
N ALA A 12 9.76 28.47 -23.82
CA ALA A 12 10.45 27.92 -22.66
C ALA A 12 11.04 29.02 -21.77
N ALA A 13 11.56 30.10 -22.35
CA ALA A 13 12.05 31.25 -21.59
C ALA A 13 10.93 31.95 -20.82
N MET A 14 9.79 32.19 -21.47
CA MET A 14 8.59 32.78 -20.84
C MET A 14 8.14 31.98 -19.62
N TRP A 15 8.07 30.64 -19.73
CA TRP A 15 7.64 29.80 -18.61
C TRP A 15 8.64 29.73 -17.46
N ARG A 16 9.95 29.80 -17.71
CA ARG A 16 10.94 29.87 -16.62
C ARG A 16 10.79 31.13 -15.76
N GLU A 17 10.28 32.21 -16.33
CA GLU A 17 10.03 33.46 -15.61
C GLU A 17 8.64 33.49 -14.96
N ALA A 18 7.61 33.00 -15.65
CA ALA A 18 6.24 32.99 -15.14
C ALA A 18 6.01 31.92 -14.04
N ASP A 19 6.71 30.79 -14.12
CA ASP A 19 6.60 29.67 -13.19
C ASP A 19 8.00 29.15 -12.80
N PRO A 20 8.74 29.91 -11.97
CA PRO A 20 10.06 29.50 -11.52
C PRO A 20 9.95 28.31 -10.57
N MET A 21 10.88 27.36 -10.68
CA MET A 21 10.97 26.25 -9.74
C MET A 21 11.15 26.80 -8.31
N PRO A 22 10.30 26.39 -7.34
CA PRO A 22 10.48 26.78 -5.95
C PRO A 22 11.86 26.35 -5.45
N ALA A 23 12.58 27.25 -4.78
CA ALA A 23 13.95 26.99 -4.31
C ALA A 23 14.02 25.81 -3.33
N ASP A 24 12.94 25.54 -2.61
CA ASP A 24 12.81 24.47 -1.63
C ASP A 24 12.12 23.21 -2.17
N LEU A 25 11.85 23.12 -3.49
CA LEU A 25 11.17 21.97 -4.08
C LEU A 25 11.98 20.69 -3.87
N VAL A 26 13.30 20.75 -4.08
CA VAL A 26 14.18 19.59 -3.89
C VAL A 26 14.15 19.14 -2.43
N ASP A 27 14.26 20.07 -1.48
CA ASP A 27 14.22 19.75 -0.05
C ASP A 27 12.87 19.22 0.38
N LYS A 28 11.76 19.81 -0.10
CA LYS A 28 10.40 19.30 0.16
C LYS A 28 10.19 17.90 -0.40
N VAL A 29 10.70 17.61 -1.59
CA VAL A 29 10.65 16.27 -2.18
C VAL A 29 11.53 15.31 -1.41
N LEU A 30 12.75 15.69 -1.02
CA LEU A 30 13.64 14.85 -0.21
C LEU A 30 13.07 14.60 1.19
N VAL A 31 12.41 15.57 1.81
CA VAL A 31 11.70 15.40 3.09
C VAL A 31 10.47 14.53 2.93
N ALA A 32 9.72 14.65 1.84
CA ALA A 32 8.58 13.78 1.55
C ALA A 32 9.02 12.33 1.29
N ILE A 33 10.12 12.12 0.56
CA ILE A 33 10.65 10.78 0.27
C ILE A 33 11.37 10.21 1.52
N GLY A 34 12.13 11.04 2.23
CA GLY A 34 12.88 10.66 3.44
C GLY A 34 12.01 10.45 4.67
N GLY A 35 10.91 11.20 4.78
CA GLY A 35 9.91 11.01 5.83
C GLY A 35 9.07 9.75 5.64
N ASP A 36 8.91 9.28 4.39
CA ASP A 36 8.08 8.12 4.12
C ASP A 36 8.82 6.79 4.10
N ASN A 37 10.12 6.67 3.76
CA ASN A 37 10.65 5.30 3.57
C ASN A 37 12.15 5.03 3.31
N LEU A 38 13.08 5.99 3.33
CA LEU A 38 14.38 5.77 2.66
C LEU A 38 15.44 4.94 3.38
N ASP A 39 15.32 4.71 4.69
CA ASP A 39 16.32 3.88 5.41
C ASP A 39 15.94 2.39 5.46
N VAL A 40 14.87 1.99 4.77
CA VAL A 40 14.32 0.63 4.86
C VAL A 40 14.21 0.01 3.46
N GLU A 41 15.04 -0.98 3.16
CA GLU A 41 14.88 -1.87 2.01
C GLU A 41 13.58 -2.68 2.18
N TYR A 42 12.58 -2.47 1.33
CA TYR A 42 11.31 -3.18 1.40
C TYR A 42 11.24 -4.31 0.37
N GLU A 43 10.91 -5.52 0.84
CA GLU A 43 10.48 -6.58 -0.05
C GLU A 43 8.98 -6.43 -0.35
N LEU A 44 8.63 -6.30 -1.63
CA LEU A 44 7.24 -6.11 -2.08
C LEU A 44 6.60 -7.45 -2.47
N LEU A 45 5.54 -7.86 -1.78
CA LEU A 45 4.71 -9.03 -2.12
C LEU A 45 3.85 -8.73 -3.34
N HIS A 46 4.07 -9.35 -4.49
CA HIS A 46 3.31 -9.03 -5.70
C HIS A 46 1.96 -9.76 -5.74
N LEU A 47 0.94 -9.14 -6.34
CA LEU A 47 -0.39 -9.73 -6.52
C LEU A 47 -0.32 -10.92 -7.50
N VAL A 48 -0.70 -12.11 -7.04
CA VAL A 48 -0.75 -13.34 -7.85
C VAL A 48 -2.16 -13.58 -8.39
N GLU A 49 -3.17 -13.46 -7.54
CA GLU A 49 -4.56 -13.78 -7.89
C GLU A 49 -5.55 -12.84 -7.20
N ARG A 50 -6.60 -12.44 -7.93
CA ARG A 50 -7.79 -11.79 -7.39
C ARG A 50 -9.03 -12.49 -7.94
N SER A 51 -9.80 -13.14 -7.08
CA SER A 51 -11.02 -13.87 -7.46
C SER A 51 -12.23 -13.30 -6.72
N ARG A 52 -13.34 -13.06 -7.44
CA ARG A 52 -14.61 -12.61 -6.87
C ARG A 52 -15.56 -13.79 -6.72
N GLU A 53 -16.15 -13.96 -5.54
CA GLU A 53 -17.25 -14.90 -5.35
C GLU A 53 -18.54 -14.22 -5.84
N LEU A 54 -18.97 -14.49 -7.08
CA LEU A 54 -20.20 -13.92 -7.64
C LEU A 54 -21.45 -14.65 -7.11
N GLU A 55 -22.30 -13.87 -6.45
CA GLU A 55 -23.75 -13.97 -6.17
C GLU A 55 -24.45 -15.34 -6.28
N GLY A 56 -24.96 -15.83 -5.14
CA GLY A 56 -25.87 -16.98 -5.11
C GLY A 56 -26.63 -17.26 -3.80
N VAL A 57 -26.35 -16.57 -2.69
CA VAL A 57 -27.09 -16.75 -1.43
C VAL A 57 -27.31 -15.41 -0.73
N ARG A 58 -28.58 -15.14 -0.42
CA ARG A 58 -29.14 -13.93 0.20
C ARG A 58 -28.23 -13.30 1.28
N GLY A 59 -27.68 -12.12 1.02
CA GLY A 59 -27.43 -11.11 2.06
C GLY A 59 -26.00 -10.76 2.51
N LEU A 60 -24.93 -11.23 1.85
CA LEU A 60 -23.58 -10.70 2.06
C LEU A 60 -23.01 -10.26 0.70
N GLY A 61 -22.65 -8.98 0.58
CA GLY A 61 -22.16 -8.41 -0.67
C GLY A 61 -20.82 -9.00 -1.13
N ASP A 62 -20.44 -8.66 -2.36
CA ASP A 62 -19.23 -9.10 -3.08
C ASP A 62 -18.01 -9.29 -2.15
N ALA A 63 -17.73 -10.54 -1.79
CA ALA A 63 -16.48 -10.92 -1.16
C ALA A 63 -15.48 -11.34 -2.25
N TYR A 64 -14.21 -10.99 -2.07
CA TYR A 64 -13.16 -11.41 -2.98
C TYR A 64 -11.90 -11.77 -2.21
N THR A 65 -11.12 -12.66 -2.81
CA THR A 65 -9.85 -13.10 -2.26
C THR A 65 -8.71 -12.52 -3.08
N VAL A 66 -7.65 -12.12 -2.39
CA VAL A 66 -6.41 -11.57 -2.97
C VAL A 66 -5.25 -12.34 -2.39
N VAL A 67 -4.33 -12.79 -3.23
CA VAL A 67 -3.10 -13.46 -2.78
C VAL A 67 -1.90 -12.67 -3.25
N PHE A 68 -1.03 -12.32 -2.30
CA PHE A 68 0.27 -11.72 -2.58
C PHE A 68 1.39 -12.69 -2.20
N SER A 69 2.50 -12.68 -2.93
CA SER A 69 3.66 -13.54 -2.64
C SER A 69 5.00 -12.84 -2.89
N SER A 70 6.01 -13.15 -2.07
CA SER A 70 7.43 -12.88 -2.34
C SER A 70 8.28 -13.89 -1.59
N GLY A 71 9.30 -14.43 -2.27
CA GLY A 71 10.17 -15.45 -1.69
C GLY A 71 9.37 -16.62 -1.08
N PRO A 72 9.63 -17.01 0.18
CA PRO A 72 8.91 -18.07 0.86
C PRO A 72 7.58 -17.63 1.48
N TYR A 73 7.22 -16.34 1.41
CA TYR A 73 6.06 -15.77 2.08
C TYR A 73 4.89 -15.53 1.12
N SER A 74 3.67 -15.82 1.59
CA SER A 74 2.44 -15.38 0.95
C SER A 74 1.45 -14.82 1.97
N LEU A 75 0.72 -13.80 1.52
CA LEU A 75 -0.34 -13.13 2.26
C LEU A 75 -1.65 -13.32 1.50
N LEU A 76 -2.58 -14.07 2.10
CA LEU A 76 -3.94 -14.22 1.59
C LEU A 76 -4.84 -13.25 2.34
N LEU A 77 -5.58 -12.42 1.60
CA LEU A 77 -6.58 -11.51 2.11
C LEU A 77 -7.94 -11.89 1.57
N ARG A 78 -8.90 -12.12 2.47
CA ARG A 78 -10.32 -12.18 2.12
C ARG A 78 -10.96 -10.85 2.49
N VAL A 79 -11.47 -10.16 1.48
CA VAL A 79 -12.11 -8.85 1.64
C VAL A 79 -13.61 -9.03 1.49
N GLY A 80 -14.34 -8.81 2.58
CA GLY A 80 -15.80 -8.81 2.61
C GLY A 80 -16.36 -7.39 2.60
N THR A 81 -17.54 -7.20 2.00
CA THR A 81 -18.28 -5.94 2.13
C THR A 81 -19.04 -5.87 3.45
N HIS A 82 -18.98 -4.73 4.13
CA HIS A 82 -19.88 -4.40 5.24
C HIS A 82 -20.75 -3.18 4.87
N ALA A 83 -21.88 -3.02 5.58
CA ALA A 83 -22.72 -1.82 5.51
C ALA A 83 -21.92 -0.51 5.63
N ALA A 84 -22.39 0.54 4.95
CA ALA A 84 -21.82 1.89 4.94
C ALA A 84 -20.42 2.04 4.29
N GLY A 85 -20.09 1.22 3.29
CA GLY A 85 -18.86 1.39 2.49
C GLY A 85 -17.57 0.99 3.21
N ARG A 86 -17.70 0.17 4.27
CA ARG A 86 -16.57 -0.41 4.99
C ARG A 86 -16.30 -1.84 4.53
N ARG A 87 -15.06 -2.29 4.69
CA ARG A 87 -14.58 -3.62 4.35
C ARG A 87 -14.15 -4.35 5.62
N ARG A 88 -14.56 -5.59 5.77
CA ARG A 88 -13.93 -6.54 6.69
C ARG A 88 -12.81 -7.21 5.93
N VAL A 89 -11.62 -7.28 6.52
CA VAL A 89 -10.48 -7.98 5.93
C VAL A 89 -10.02 -9.06 6.89
N ASP A 90 -10.13 -10.31 6.48
CA ASP A 90 -9.53 -11.45 7.16
C ASP A 90 -8.25 -11.83 6.41
N GLY A 91 -7.14 -12.02 7.13
CA GLY A 91 -5.84 -12.27 6.55
C GLY A 91 -5.16 -13.51 7.10
N TRP A 92 -4.35 -14.16 6.25
CA TRP A 92 -3.52 -15.32 6.59
C TRP A 92 -2.12 -15.20 6.00
N LEU A 93 -1.12 -15.51 6.82
CA LEU A 93 0.28 -15.60 6.44
C LEU A 93 0.70 -17.06 6.22
N SER A 94 1.49 -17.30 5.18
CA SER A 94 2.15 -18.58 4.94
C SER A 94 3.63 -18.34 4.65
N PRO A 95 4.57 -18.96 5.38
CA PRO A 95 4.33 -19.83 6.55
C PRO A 95 3.66 -19.07 7.72
N PRO A 96 2.92 -19.78 8.60
CA PRO A 96 2.32 -19.20 9.80
C PRO A 96 3.37 -18.57 10.72
N GLN A 97 3.15 -17.32 11.13
CA GLN A 97 4.05 -16.63 12.06
C GLN A 97 3.35 -15.44 12.73
N SER A 98 3.68 -15.19 14.00
CA SER A 98 3.23 -14.00 14.72
C SER A 98 3.91 -12.74 14.20
N MET A 99 3.10 -11.78 13.76
CA MET A 99 3.56 -10.54 13.14
C MET A 99 2.56 -9.42 13.43
N THR A 100 3.04 -8.19 13.56
CA THR A 100 2.20 -7.00 13.55
C THR A 100 1.93 -6.57 12.11
N VAL A 101 0.65 -6.51 11.76
CA VAL A 101 0.15 -6.08 10.46
C VAL A 101 -0.27 -4.63 10.54
N LYS A 102 0.36 -3.78 9.75
CA LYS A 102 0.00 -2.37 9.58
C LYS A 102 -0.71 -2.20 8.24
N VAL A 103 -1.83 -1.50 8.21
CA VAL A 103 -2.46 -1.04 6.97
C VAL A 103 -2.44 0.48 6.92
N THR A 104 -1.99 1.01 5.78
CA THR A 104 -1.98 2.45 5.50
C THR A 104 -3.00 2.76 4.42
N GLN A 105 -3.87 3.74 4.69
CA GLN A 105 -4.89 4.25 3.77
C GLN A 105 -4.90 5.77 3.85
N GLN A 106 -4.58 6.44 2.73
CA GLN A 106 -4.42 7.91 2.72
C GLN A 106 -3.45 8.38 3.83
N ALA A 107 -3.93 9.16 4.80
CA ALA A 107 -3.16 9.64 5.95
C ALA A 107 -3.39 8.81 7.22
N ASP A 108 -4.27 7.79 7.17
CA ASP A 108 -4.63 6.97 8.32
C ASP A 108 -3.85 5.65 8.32
N THR A 109 -3.50 5.20 9.52
CA THR A 109 -2.83 3.91 9.73
C THR A 109 -3.57 3.11 10.80
N ARG A 110 -3.69 1.79 10.59
CA ARG A 110 -4.30 0.85 11.53
C ARG A 110 -3.43 -0.38 11.70
N TYR A 111 -3.59 -1.05 12.83
CA TYR A 111 -2.78 -2.20 13.22
C TYR A 111 -3.67 -3.38 13.62
N ALA A 112 -3.18 -4.59 13.36
CA ALA A 112 -3.70 -5.85 13.87
C ALA A 112 -2.52 -6.79 14.12
N ASP A 113 -2.63 -7.68 15.09
CA ASP A 113 -1.61 -8.71 15.31
C ASP A 113 -2.07 -10.02 14.67
N ALA A 114 -1.18 -10.62 13.89
CA ALA A 114 -1.31 -11.99 13.43
C ALA A 114 -0.90 -12.93 14.55
N ASP A 115 -1.76 -13.91 14.83
CA ASP A 115 -1.52 -14.91 15.87
C ASP A 115 -0.45 -15.94 15.44
N GLU A 116 -0.17 -16.93 16.28
CA GLU A 116 0.77 -18.02 15.99
C GLU A 116 0.41 -18.82 14.73
N THR A 117 -0.85 -18.78 14.30
CA THR A 117 -1.32 -19.41 13.06
C THR A 117 -1.19 -18.49 11.83
N GLY A 118 -0.65 -17.29 12.02
CA GLY A 118 -0.51 -16.27 10.98
C GLY A 118 -1.82 -15.60 10.59
N ARG A 119 -2.88 -15.75 11.40
CA ARG A 119 -4.21 -15.19 11.10
C ARG A 119 -4.38 -13.84 11.79
N PHE A 120 -4.96 -12.88 11.08
CA PHE A 120 -5.36 -11.58 11.62
C PHE A 120 -6.69 -11.13 11.03
N GLU A 121 -7.32 -10.12 11.64
CA GLU A 121 -8.53 -9.51 11.13
C GLU A 121 -8.54 -7.98 11.31
N PHE A 122 -9.11 -7.29 10.33
CA PHE A 122 -9.58 -5.92 10.45
C PHE A 122 -11.09 -5.92 10.27
N GLU A 123 -11.82 -5.69 11.36
CA GLU A 123 -13.29 -5.69 11.36
C GLU A 123 -13.85 -4.56 10.46
N TRP A 124 -13.16 -3.43 10.44
CA TRP A 124 -13.60 -2.22 9.74
C TRP A 124 -12.42 -1.51 9.08
N LEU A 125 -12.34 -1.53 7.76
CA LEU A 125 -11.48 -0.66 6.95
C LEU A 125 -12.33 0.18 5.98
N PRO A 126 -12.03 1.47 5.77
CA PRO A 126 -12.55 2.22 4.64
C PRO A 126 -12.27 1.50 3.31
N ALA A 127 -13.13 1.70 2.31
CA ALA A 127 -12.80 1.36 0.93
C ALA A 127 -11.69 2.29 0.39
N GLY A 128 -10.97 1.84 -0.63
CA GLY A 128 -9.98 2.64 -1.34
C GLY A 128 -8.56 2.07 -1.34
N LEU A 129 -7.62 2.90 -1.82
CA LEU A 129 -6.23 2.49 -2.02
C LEU A 129 -5.55 2.20 -0.68
N SER A 130 -5.04 0.98 -0.54
CA SER A 130 -4.53 0.44 0.70
C SER A 130 -3.20 -0.28 0.47
N ARG A 131 -2.31 -0.20 1.46
CA ARG A 131 -1.06 -0.95 1.50
C ARG A 131 -0.93 -1.64 2.85
N PHE A 132 -0.59 -2.93 2.83
CA PHE A 132 -0.33 -3.71 4.03
C PHE A 132 1.17 -3.87 4.24
N TRP A 133 1.60 -3.87 5.50
CA TRP A 133 2.98 -4.04 5.95
C TRP A 133 3.01 -5.07 7.08
N LEU A 134 4.01 -5.95 7.10
CA LEU A 134 4.13 -7.06 8.03
C LEU A 134 5.46 -6.98 8.79
N ALA A 135 5.42 -6.68 10.09
CA ALA A 135 6.60 -6.62 10.95
C ALA A 135 6.60 -7.76 11.98
N PHE A 136 7.76 -8.30 12.33
CA PHE A 136 7.86 -9.30 13.40
C PHE A 136 7.56 -8.66 14.77
N THR A 137 6.73 -9.34 15.58
CA THR A 137 6.31 -8.83 16.90
C THR A 137 7.44 -8.84 17.95
N ASP A 138 8.48 -9.67 17.77
CA ASP A 138 9.54 -9.90 18.77
C ASP A 138 10.95 -9.43 18.31
N SER A 139 11.04 -8.37 17.51
CA SER A 139 12.32 -7.72 17.22
C SER A 139 12.62 -6.65 18.27
N ALA A 140 13.52 -6.96 19.21
CA ALA A 140 14.10 -6.00 20.15
C ALA A 140 15.10 -5.01 19.49
N ALA A 141 15.33 -5.12 18.18
CA ALA A 141 16.00 -4.14 17.35
C ALA A 141 14.95 -3.33 16.57
N GLU A 142 15.30 -2.11 16.14
CA GLU A 142 14.48 -1.34 15.19
C GLU A 142 13.94 -2.27 14.09
N PRO A 143 12.67 -2.10 13.66
CA PRO A 143 11.98 -3.08 12.83
C PRO A 143 12.76 -3.32 11.54
N ASP A 144 13.56 -4.38 11.55
CA ASP A 144 14.38 -4.84 10.45
C ASP A 144 13.39 -5.32 9.37
N HIS A 145 13.15 -4.43 8.42
CA HIS A 145 12.50 -4.60 7.12
C HIS A 145 11.22 -5.46 7.06
N PRO A 146 10.02 -4.86 7.22
CA PRO A 146 8.76 -5.57 7.07
C PRO A 146 8.34 -5.78 5.60
N PHE A 147 7.83 -6.97 5.28
CA PHE A 147 7.21 -7.26 3.97
C PHE A 147 6.04 -6.32 3.70
N ALA A 148 5.91 -5.81 2.48
CA ALA A 148 4.82 -4.91 2.12
C ALA A 148 4.11 -5.30 0.82
N THR A 149 2.81 -5.06 0.72
CA THR A 149 2.10 -5.22 -0.56
C THR A 149 2.33 -3.99 -1.45
N PRO A 150 2.20 -4.09 -2.79
CA PRO A 150 1.82 -2.98 -3.63
C PRO A 150 0.54 -2.34 -3.12
N ALA A 151 0.33 -1.08 -3.49
CA ALA A 151 -0.94 -0.43 -3.22
C ALA A 151 -2.04 -1.09 -4.08
N PHE A 152 -3.16 -1.44 -3.47
CA PHE A 152 -4.31 -2.03 -4.17
C PHE A 152 -5.62 -1.52 -3.58
N GLU A 153 -6.69 -1.65 -4.34
CA GLU A 153 -8.01 -1.15 -3.93
C GLU A 153 -8.77 -2.21 -3.11
N LEU A 154 -9.19 -1.80 -1.90
CA LEU A 154 -10.12 -2.50 -1.01
C LEU A 154 -11.60 -2.25 -1.36
#